data_AF-A0A933WKL1-F1
#
_entry.id   AF-A0A933WKL1-F1
#
_cell.length_a   1.000
_cell.length_b   1.000
_cell.length_c   1.000
_cell.angle_alpha   90.00
_cell.angle_beta   90.00
_cell.angle_gamma   90.00
#
_symmetry.space_group_name_H-M   'P 1'
#
loop_
_entity.id
_entity.type
_entity.pdbx_description
1 polymer ?
#
loop_
_entity_poly.entity_id
_entity_poly.type
_entity_poly.pdbx_seq_one_letter_code
_entity_poly.pdbx_strand_id
1 'polypeptide(L)' 'LVVELYREGLFTLRQASGMLGVDLNVMLDILIKRKTYINYGVEELEEDISYARS' A
#
# COMPACT_ATOMS: atom_id res chain seq x y z
N LEU A 1 -4.93 6.96 -12.70
CA LEU A 1 -6.16 6.35 -12.19
C LEU A 1 -5.93 5.38 -11.01
N VAL A 2 -5.55 4.11 -11.19
CA VAL A 2 -5.50 3.14 -10.06
C VAL A 2 -4.60 3.61 -8.90
N VAL A 3 -3.42 4.14 -9.20
CA VAL A 3 -2.51 4.68 -8.16
C VAL A 3 -3.07 5.92 -7.47
N GLU A 4 -3.86 6.74 -8.16
CA GLU A 4 -4.49 7.92 -7.55
C GLU A 4 -5.61 7.49 -6.61
N LEU A 5 -6.41 6.50 -6.99
CA LEU A 5 -7.45 5.92 -6.14
C LEU A 5 -6.87 5.23 -4.91
N TYR A 6 -5.72 4.56 -5.05
CA TYR A 6 -4.96 4.06 -3.90
C TYR A 6 -4.50 5.20 -2.98
N ARG A 7 -3.90 6.25 -3.56
CA ARG A 7 -3.41 7.42 -2.80
C ARG A 7 -4.53 8.18 -2.08
N GLU A 8 -5.73 8.20 -2.65
CA GLU A 8 -6.92 8.80 -2.03
C GLU A 8 -7.55 7.90 -0.95
N GLY A 9 -6.97 6.72 -0.68
CA GLY A 9 -7.47 5.77 0.30
C GLY A 9 -8.74 5.02 -0.14
N LEU A 10 -9.14 5.17 -1.41
CA LEU A 10 -10.32 4.50 -1.96
C LEU A 10 -10.06 3.02 -2.24
N PHE A 11 -8.80 2.65 -2.51
CA PHE A 11 -8.37 1.26 -2.65
C PHE A 11 -7.25 0.91 -1.69
N THR A 12 -7.31 -0.31 -1.17
CA THR A 12 -6.17 -0.94 -0.50
C THR A 12 -5.09 -1.35 -1.51
N LEU A 13 -3.88 -1.63 -1.03
CA LEU A 13 -2.76 -2.09 -1.87
C LEU A 13 -3.14 -3.34 -2.67
N ARG A 14 -3.87 -4.27 -2.04
CA ARG A 14 -4.34 -5.53 -2.65
C ARG A 14 -5.42 -5.32 -3.70
N GLN A 15 -6.33 -4.37 -3.48
CA GLN A 15 -7.34 -4.02 -4.49
C GLN A 15 -6.67 -3.36 -5.71
N ALA A 16 -5.73 -2.44 -5.48
CA ALA A 16 -4.98 -1.80 -6.54
C ALA A 16 -4.14 -2.79 -7.36
N SER A 17 -3.48 -3.75 -6.69
CA SER A 17 -2.71 -4.81 -7.37
C SER A 17 -3.63 -5.71 -8.20
N GLY A 18 -4.77 -6.11 -7.65
CA GLY A 18 -5.79 -6.91 -8.36
C GLY A 18 -6.35 -6.22 -9.60
N MET A 19 -6.62 -4.92 -9.53
CA MET A 19 -7.11 -4.14 -10.69
C MET A 19 -6.09 -4.02 -11.82
N LEU A 20 -4.79 -4.00 -11.48
CA LEU A 20 -3.71 -3.96 -12.47
C LEU A 20 -3.24 -5.35 -12.90
N GLY A 21 -3.75 -6.42 -12.29
CA GLY A 21 -3.33 -7.80 -12.57
C GLY A 21 -1.88 -8.09 -12.21
N VAL A 22 -1.32 -7.37 -11.24
CA VAL A 22 0.06 -7.51 -10.78
C VAL A 22 0.11 -8.04 -9.36
N ASP A 23 1.23 -8.66 -8.98
CA ASP A 23 1.48 -9.02 -7.59
C ASP A 23 1.80 -7.79 -6.71
N LEU A 24 1.83 -8.00 -5.39
CA LEU A 24 2.03 -6.93 -4.42
C LEU A 24 3.41 -6.28 -4.51
N ASN A 25 4.46 -7.03 -4.84
CA ASN A 25 5.81 -6.47 -4.95
C ASN A 25 5.92 -5.56 -6.17
N VAL A 26 5.35 -5.99 -7.31
CA VAL A 26 5.28 -5.16 -8.51
C VAL A 26 4.41 -3.92 -8.27
N MET A 27 3.32 -4.05 -7.50
CA MET A 27 2.52 -2.89 -7.12
C MET A 27 3.33 -1.90 -6.26
N LEU A 28 4.13 -2.37 -5.30
CA LEU A 28 5.02 -1.54 -4.50
C LEU A 28 6.05 -0.81 -5.37
N ASP A 29 6.66 -1.49 -6.33
CA ASP A 29 7.58 -0.86 -7.30
C ASP A 29 6.90 0.25 -8.11
N ILE A 30 5.64 0.06 -8.50
CA ILE A 30 4.84 1.06 -9.20
C ILE A 30 4.62 2.29 -8.28
N LEU A 31 4.30 2.07 -7.00
CA LEU A 31 4.10 3.16 -6.03
C LEU A 31 5.39 3.95 -5.82
N ILE A 32 6.53 3.28 -5.66
CA ILE A 32 7.86 3.90 -5.52
C ILE A 32 8.18 4.76 -6.74
N LYS A 33 8.02 4.23 -7.96
CA LYS A 33 8.27 4.98 -9.21
C LYS A 33 7.38 6.21 -9.33
N ARG A 34 6.18 6.17 -8.75
CA ARG A 34 5.24 7.30 -8.73
C ARG A 34 5.35 8.18 -7.49
N LYS A 35 6.37 7.99 -6.65
CA LYS A 35 6.58 8.73 -5.39
C LYS A 35 5.31 8.74 -4.51
N THR A 36 4.57 7.64 -4.53
CA THR A 36 3.38 7.43 -3.71
C THR A 36 3.80 6.59 -2.52
N TYR A 37 3.61 7.12 -1.31
CA TYR A 37 3.91 6.37 -0.10
C TYR A 37 2.92 5.23 0.08
N ILE A 38 3.38 4.19 0.76
CA ILE A 38 2.47 3.17 1.26
C ILE A 38 1.56 3.90 2.25
N ASN A 39 0.24 3.77 2.07
CA ASN A 39 -0.70 4.20 3.08
C ASN A 39 -0.37 3.36 4.32
N TYR A 40 0.27 4.00 5.29
CA TYR A 40 0.68 3.42 6.55
C TYR A 40 -0.18 4.09 7.62
N GLY A 41 -1.27 3.43 7.96
CA GLY A 41 -2.24 3.86 8.95
C GLY A 41 -1.75 3.67 10.37
N VAL A 42 -2.51 4.21 11.32
CA VAL A 42 -2.25 4.05 12.76
C VAL A 42 -2.28 2.59 13.16
N GLU A 43 -3.17 1.79 12.56
CA GLU A 43 -3.32 0.36 12.82
C GLU A 43 -2.05 -0.42 12.42
N GLU A 44 -1.52 -0.17 11.21
CA GLU A 44 -0.29 -0.81 10.72
C GLU A 44 0.93 -0.41 11.57
N LEU A 45 0.96 0.85 12.04
CA LEU A 45 1.98 1.32 12.98
C LEU A 45 1.89 0.60 14.34
N GLU A 46 0.68 0.41 14.87
CA GLU A 46 0.46 -0.27 16.14
C GLU A 46 0.85 -1.75 16.08
N GLU A 47 0.53 -2.44 14.98
CA GLU A 47 0.92 -3.84 14.75
C GLU A 47 2.44 -4.00 14.70
N ASP A 48 3.14 -3.15 13.96
CA ASP A 48 4.61 -3.20 13.85
C ASP A 48 5.28 -2.86 15.20
N ILE A 49 4.76 -1.89 15.96
CA ILE A 49 5.27 -1.58 17.32
C ILE A 49 5.04 -2.76 18.26
N SER A 50 3.88 -3.41 18.19
CA SER A 50 3.56 -4.58 19.00
C SER A 50 4.52 -5.73 18.70
N TYR A 51 4.74 -6.03 17.41
CA TYR A 51 5.69 -7.04 16.96
C TYR A 51 7.14 -6.71 17.36
N ALA A 52 7.57 -5.45 17.24
CA ALA A 52 8.92 -5.04 17.62
C ALA A 52 9.18 -5.12 19.14
N ARG A 53 8.15 -5.16 19.98
CA ARG A 53 8.25 -5.27 21.44
C ARG A 53 8.23 -6.69 21.97
N SER A 54 7.82 -7.67 21.16
CA SER A 54 7.83 -9.11 21.49
C SER A 54 9.17 -9.76 21.20
#